data_AF-A0AA42B092-F1
#
_entry.id   AF-A0AA42B092-F1
#
_cell.length_a   1.000
_cell.length_b   1.000
_cell.length_c   1.000
_cell.angle_alpha   90.00
_cell.angle_beta   90.00
_cell.angle_gamma   90.00
#
_symmetry.space_group_name_H-M   'P 1'
#
loop_
_entity.id
_entity.type
_entity.pdbx_description
1 polymer ?
#
loop_
_entity_poly.entity_id
_entity_poly.type
_entity_poly.pdbx_seq_one_letter_code
_entity_poly.pdbx_strand_id
1 'polypeptide(L)'
;MLKHLVEQNDGGVNVEAICLLLNTVGKQLDEFSNESRVVNDTYFGCLEEMLNTDTKLETRLKYMLSDVLDLRANNWVHPRQKVKDKTISELIRCSAAEVLARLRLGATTTTNRRILVQDDSAP
;
A
#
# COMPACT_ATOMS: atom_id res chain seq x y z
N MET A 1 -4.42 -28.90 -11.58
CA MET A 1 -4.24 -28.02 -12.76
C MET A 1 -2.91 -27.27 -12.70
N LEU A 2 -2.65 -26.47 -11.65
CA LEU A 2 -1.39 -25.74 -11.50
C LEU A 2 -0.18 -26.63 -11.17
N LYS A 3 -0.36 -27.76 -10.46
CA LYS A 3 0.72 -28.74 -10.22
C LYS A 3 1.33 -29.29 -11.54
N HIS A 4 0.49 -29.56 -12.53
CA HIS A 4 0.91 -30.00 -13.87
C HIS A 4 1.66 -28.90 -14.65
N LEU A 5 1.33 -27.62 -14.44
CA LEU A 5 2.03 -26.50 -15.09
C LEU A 5 3.44 -26.30 -14.53
N VAL A 6 3.64 -26.66 -13.27
CA VAL A 6 4.97 -26.67 -12.62
C VAL A 6 5.76 -27.93 -12.99
N GLU A 7 5.10 -29.08 -13.12
CA GLU A 7 5.73 -30.36 -13.50
C GLU A 7 6.11 -30.45 -14.99
N GLN A 8 5.40 -29.78 -15.91
CA GLN A 8 5.73 -29.75 -17.35
C GLN A 8 6.77 -28.68 -17.72
N ASN A 9 7.80 -28.54 -16.88
CA ASN A 9 8.82 -27.50 -17.00
C ASN A 9 9.70 -27.67 -18.25
N ASP A 10 9.32 -27.01 -19.34
CA ASP A 10 10.19 -26.69 -20.48
C ASP A 10 10.94 -25.35 -20.28
N GLY A 11 11.33 -25.06 -19.02
CA GLY A 11 12.53 -24.28 -18.70
C GLY A 11 12.41 -22.76 -18.52
N GLY A 12 11.29 -22.09 -18.80
CA GLY A 12 11.20 -20.65 -18.50
C GLY A 12 9.90 -19.92 -18.80
N VAL A 13 9.21 -20.26 -19.90
CA VAL A 13 7.97 -19.56 -20.34
C VAL A 13 6.84 -19.72 -19.31
N ASN A 14 6.76 -20.88 -18.66
CA ASN A 14 5.74 -21.16 -17.66
C ASN A 14 5.95 -20.36 -16.37
N VAL A 15 7.21 -20.13 -15.95
CA VAL A 15 7.53 -19.38 -14.73
C VAL A 15 7.14 -17.92 -14.86
N GLU A 16 7.47 -17.30 -15.99
CA GLU A 16 7.09 -15.92 -16.27
C GLU A 16 5.57 -15.75 -16.30
N ALA A 17 4.85 -16.64 -17.00
CA ALA A 17 3.39 -16.59 -17.07
C ALA A 17 2.75 -16.74 -15.68
N ILE A 18 3.27 -17.63 -14.83
CA ILE A 18 2.82 -17.79 -13.44
C ILE A 18 3.06 -16.51 -12.64
N CYS A 19 4.25 -15.91 -12.74
CA CYS A 19 4.56 -14.68 -12.02
C CYS A 19 3.65 -13.51 -12.45
N LEU A 20 3.36 -13.37 -13.74
CA LEU A 20 2.46 -12.33 -14.26
C LEU A 20 1.01 -12.55 -13.81
N LEU A 21 0.55 -13.79 -13.81
CA LEU A 21 -0.78 -14.14 -13.31
C LEU A 21 -0.91 -13.79 -11.82
N LEU A 22 0.06 -14.23 -11.00
CA LEU A 22 0.05 -13.98 -9.55
C LEU A 22 0.11 -12.49 -9.21
N ASN A 23 0.84 -11.68 -9.98
CA ASN A 23 0.82 -10.22 -9.83
C ASN A 23 -0.58 -9.61 -10.01
N THR A 24 -1.44 -10.22 -10.83
CA THR A 24 -2.75 -9.65 -11.17
C THR A 24 -3.86 -10.20 -10.27
N VAL A 25 -3.89 -11.51 -10.04
CA VAL A 25 -5.00 -12.19 -9.33
C VAL A 25 -4.59 -12.81 -8.00
N GLY A 26 -3.30 -12.77 -7.63
CA GLY A 26 -2.79 -13.46 -6.45
C GLY A 26 -3.47 -13.05 -5.15
N LYS A 27 -3.78 -11.75 -4.99
CA LYS A 27 -4.55 -11.25 -3.83
C LYS A 27 -5.93 -11.89 -3.74
N GLN A 28 -6.66 -11.92 -4.86
CA GLN A 28 -8.01 -12.49 -4.90
C GLN A 28 -7.98 -13.98 -4.59
N LEU A 29 -6.94 -14.68 -5.05
CA LEU A 29 -6.75 -16.11 -4.76
C LEU A 29 -6.48 -16.37 -3.27
N ASP A 30 -5.69 -15.53 -2.61
CA ASP A 30 -5.42 -15.68 -1.17
C ASP A 30 -6.61 -15.29 -0.28
N GLU A 31 -7.46 -14.37 -0.74
CA GLU A 31 -8.62 -13.86 0.01
C GLU A 31 -9.92 -14.64 -0.26
N PHE A 32 -9.96 -15.51 -1.29
CA PHE A 32 -11.19 -16.20 -1.71
C PHE A 32 -11.77 -17.13 -0.64
N SER A 33 -10.94 -17.99 -0.05
CA SER A 33 -11.33 -18.89 1.05
C SER A 33 -10.11 -19.44 1.81
N ASN A 34 -10.30 -19.90 3.05
CA ASN A 34 -9.23 -20.54 3.83
C ASN A 34 -8.66 -21.78 3.12
N GLU A 35 -9.50 -22.57 2.46
CA GLU A 35 -9.08 -23.74 1.70
C GLU A 35 -8.22 -23.35 0.48
N SER A 36 -8.61 -22.29 -0.24
CA SER A 36 -7.83 -21.76 -1.36
C SER A 36 -6.46 -21.25 -0.92
N ARG A 37 -6.37 -20.66 0.28
CA ARG A 37 -5.11 -20.20 0.87
C ARG A 37 -4.14 -21.34 1.14
N VAL A 38 -4.62 -22.45 1.71
CA VAL A 38 -3.79 -23.66 1.95
C VAL A 38 -3.28 -24.25 0.63
N VAL A 39 -4.13 -24.28 -0.40
CA VAL A 39 -3.72 -24.73 -1.73
C VAL A 39 -2.67 -23.78 -2.33
N ASN A 40 -2.84 -22.47 -2.17
CA ASN A 40 -1.85 -21.48 -2.57
C ASN A 40 -0.54 -21.63 -1.82
N ASP A 41 -0.55 -21.87 -0.50
CA ASP A 41 0.66 -22.09 0.29
C ASP A 41 1.53 -23.21 -0.29
N THR A 42 0.90 -24.26 -0.80
CA THR A 42 1.61 -25.35 -1.48
C THR A 42 2.27 -24.88 -2.78
N TYR A 43 1.61 -24.02 -3.57
CA TYR A 43 2.21 -23.47 -4.79
C TYR A 43 3.37 -22.53 -4.48
N PHE A 44 3.22 -21.65 -3.50
CA PHE A 44 4.27 -20.72 -3.10
C PHE A 44 5.49 -21.44 -2.52
N GLY A 45 5.28 -22.53 -1.76
CA GLY A 45 6.38 -23.38 -1.31
C GLY A 45 7.17 -24.00 -2.47
N CYS A 46 6.50 -24.40 -3.55
CA CYS A 46 7.17 -24.92 -4.73
C CYS A 46 7.97 -23.84 -5.48
N LEU A 47 7.43 -22.62 -5.57
CA LEU A 47 8.15 -21.47 -6.15
C LEU A 47 9.40 -21.11 -5.34
N GLU A 48 9.32 -21.18 -4.01
CA GLU A 48 10.45 -20.96 -3.10
C GLU A 48 11.51 -22.05 -3.25
N GLU A 49 11.10 -23.33 -3.31
CA GLU A 49 12.02 -24.44 -3.56
C GLU A 49 12.73 -24.27 -4.92
N MET A 50 11.99 -23.93 -5.97
CA MET A 50 12.55 -23.69 -7.31
C MET A 50 13.57 -22.54 -7.31
N LEU A 51 13.27 -21.44 -6.61
CA LEU A 51 14.20 -20.31 -6.48
C LEU A 51 15.52 -20.71 -5.79
N ASN A 52 15.44 -21.58 -4.78
CA ASN A 52 16.58 -22.00 -3.97
C ASN A 52 17.42 -23.13 -4.60
N THR A 53 16.78 -24.03 -5.34
CA THR A 53 17.42 -25.26 -5.84
C THR A 53 17.84 -25.17 -7.30
N ASP A 54 17.17 -24.36 -8.13
CA ASP A 54 17.45 -24.30 -9.56
C ASP A 54 18.57 -23.30 -9.89
N THR A 55 19.78 -23.83 -10.09
CA THR A 55 20.93 -23.05 -10.51
C THR A 55 20.85 -22.60 -11.97
N LYS A 56 20.03 -23.26 -12.81
CA LYS A 56 19.90 -22.98 -14.25
C LYS A 56 18.86 -21.90 -14.56
N LEU A 57 18.03 -21.56 -13.58
CA LEU A 57 17.01 -20.52 -13.75
C LEU A 57 17.67 -19.16 -14.06
N GLU A 58 17.19 -18.51 -15.13
CA GLU A 58 17.69 -17.21 -15.56
C GLU A 58 17.56 -16.17 -14.43
N THR A 59 18.56 -15.31 -14.28
CA THR A 59 18.56 -14.23 -13.29
C THR A 59 17.28 -13.39 -13.31
N ARG A 60 16.73 -13.10 -14.51
CA ARG A 60 15.47 -12.37 -14.66
C ARG A 60 14.30 -13.10 -13.99
N LEU A 61 14.19 -14.42 -14.20
CA LEU A 61 13.13 -15.24 -13.63
C LEU A 61 13.29 -15.38 -12.10
N LYS A 62 14.54 -15.47 -11.61
CA LYS A 62 14.82 -15.43 -10.16
C LYS A 62 14.28 -14.15 -9.52
N TYR A 63 14.56 -13.00 -10.12
CA TYR A 63 14.01 -11.73 -9.64
C TYR A 63 12.49 -11.69 -9.70
N MET A 64 11.86 -12.18 -10.78
CA MET A 64 10.38 -12.23 -10.88
C MET A 64 9.74 -13.09 -9.79
N LEU A 65 10.34 -14.25 -9.47
CA LEU A 65 9.87 -15.11 -8.38
C LEU A 65 10.02 -14.44 -7.02
N SER A 66 11.20 -13.87 -6.74
CA SER A 66 11.43 -13.13 -5.49
C SER A 66 10.43 -12.00 -5.33
N ASP A 67 10.16 -11.21 -6.38
CA ASP A 67 9.23 -10.08 -6.32
C ASP A 67 7.80 -10.53 -5.99
N VAL A 68 7.36 -11.68 -6.52
CA VAL A 68 6.03 -12.26 -6.25
C VAL A 68 5.96 -12.87 -4.84
N LEU A 69 7.03 -13.51 -4.36
CA LEU A 69 7.12 -14.03 -2.99
C LEU A 69 7.07 -12.88 -1.96
N ASP A 70 7.85 -11.82 -2.20
CA ASP A 70 7.88 -10.63 -1.37
C ASP A 70 6.52 -9.89 -1.38
N LEU A 71 5.86 -9.83 -2.54
CA LEU A 71 4.53 -9.24 -2.67
C LEU A 71 3.52 -9.97 -1.78
N ARG A 72 3.53 -11.29 -1.78
CA ARG A 72 2.65 -12.10 -0.91
C ARG A 72 2.99 -11.91 0.57
N ALA A 73 4.27 -11.93 0.93
CA ALA A 73 4.73 -11.70 2.30
C ALA A 73 4.31 -10.32 2.83
N ASN A 74 4.21 -9.32 1.95
CA ASN A 74 3.71 -7.99 2.28
C ASN A 74 2.19 -7.82 2.09
N ASN A 75 1.41 -8.91 2.22
CA ASN A 75 -0.05 -8.92 2.09
C ASN A 75 -0.57 -8.31 0.78
N TRP A 76 0.11 -8.59 -0.33
CA TRP A 76 -0.27 -8.10 -1.66
C TRP A 76 -0.25 -6.57 -1.82
N VAL A 77 0.52 -5.88 -0.97
CA VAL A 77 0.72 -4.43 -1.06
C VAL A 77 2.05 -4.17 -1.77
N HIS A 78 2.05 -3.52 -2.92
CA HIS A 78 3.33 -3.13 -3.53
C HIS A 78 3.99 -2.02 -2.68
N PRO A 79 5.30 -2.14 -2.34
CA PRO A 79 6.01 -1.10 -1.60
C PRO A 79 5.91 0.30 -2.25
N ARG A 80 5.89 0.35 -3.59
CA ARG A 80 5.71 1.58 -4.37
C ARG A 80 4.31 2.21 -4.22
N GLN A 81 3.26 1.40 -4.03
CA GLN A 81 1.92 1.90 -3.72
C GLN A 81 1.86 2.47 -2.30
N LYS A 82 2.49 1.79 -1.33
CA LYS A 82 2.57 2.27 0.06
C LYS A 82 3.18 3.67 0.19
N VAL A 83 4.15 4.03 -0.66
CA VAL A 83 4.73 5.38 -0.68
C VAL A 83 3.72 6.40 -1.22
N LYS A 84 3.02 6.09 -2.31
CA LYS A 84 2.00 6.99 -2.89
C LYS A 84 0.84 7.24 -1.93
N ASP A 85 0.34 6.20 -1.27
CA ASP A 85 -0.78 6.32 -0.32
C ASP A 85 -0.41 7.15 0.91
N LYS A 86 0.83 7.00 1.40
CA LYS A 86 1.37 7.84 2.47
C LYS A 86 1.41 9.31 2.04
N THR A 87 1.97 9.61 0.87
CA THR A 87 2.08 11.00 0.36
C THR A 87 0.71 11.66 0.19
N ILE A 88 -0.29 10.96 -0.35
CA ILE A 88 -1.65 11.49 -0.52
C ILE A 88 -2.32 11.73 0.84
N SER A 89 -2.22 10.75 1.75
CA SER A 89 -2.79 10.87 3.10
C SER A 89 -2.18 12.01 3.90
N GLU A 90 -0.87 12.23 3.77
CA GLU A 90 -0.15 13.33 4.41
C GLU A 90 -0.59 14.70 3.86
N LEU A 91 -0.74 14.82 2.53
CA LEU A 91 -1.24 16.04 1.87
C LEU A 91 -2.67 16.40 2.34
N ILE A 92 -3.56 15.42 2.42
CA ILE A 92 -4.94 15.64 2.91
C ILE A 92 -4.92 16.13 4.37
N ARG A 93 -4.05 15.55 5.20
CA ARG A 93 -3.95 15.93 6.62
C ARG A 93 -3.39 17.34 6.81
N CYS A 94 -2.34 17.70 6.06
CA CYS A 94 -1.75 19.03 6.09
C CYS A 94 -2.74 20.10 5.63
N SER A 95 -3.45 19.88 4.51
CA SER A 95 -4.44 20.84 4.02
C SER A 95 -5.61 21.05 4.98
N ALA A 96 -6.11 19.97 5.62
CA ALA A 96 -7.15 20.07 6.64
C ALA A 96 -6.70 20.90 7.87
N ALA A 97 -5.43 20.72 8.31
CA ALA A 97 -4.87 21.48 9.42
C ALA A 97 -4.73 22.98 9.10
N GLU A 98 -4.32 23.32 7.87
CA GLU A 98 -4.24 24.71 7.40
C GLU A 98 -5.61 25.38 7.35
N VAL A 99 -6.63 24.70 6.84
CA VAL A 99 -8.01 25.21 6.81
C VAL A 99 -8.52 25.47 8.23
N LEU A 100 -8.30 24.53 9.16
CA LEU A 100 -8.71 24.67 10.56
C LEU A 100 -7.97 25.81 11.27
N ALA A 101 -6.68 26.01 10.99
CA ALA A 101 -5.90 27.13 11.52
C ALA A 101 -6.43 28.48 11.00
N ARG A 102 -6.78 28.57 9.71
CA ARG A 102 -7.35 29.78 9.11
C ARG A 102 -8.72 30.15 9.68
N LEU A 103 -9.57 29.16 9.98
CA LEU A 103 -10.87 29.38 10.60
C LEU A 103 -10.75 29.90 12.05
N ARG A 104 -9.72 29.48 12.79
CA ARG A 104 -9.51 29.88 14.19
C ARG A 104 -9.03 31.33 14.35
N LEU A 105 -8.38 31.90 13.33
CA LEU A 105 -7.87 33.28 13.34
C LEU A 105 -8.94 34.34 13.01
N GLY A 106 -10.18 33.95 12.71
CA GLY A 106 -11.27 34.87 12.37
C GLY A 106 -12.08 35.44 13.56
N ALA A 107 -11.68 35.22 14.82
CA ALA A 107 -12.53 35.45 15.99
C ALA A 107 -12.06 36.53 16.99
N THR A 108 -11.26 37.54 16.61
CA THR A 108 -10.87 38.62 17.53
C THR A 108 -10.74 40.00 16.86
N THR A 109 -11.84 40.75 16.76
CA THR A 109 -11.82 42.24 16.86
C THR A 109 -13.24 42.80 17.00
N THR A 110 -13.71 42.98 18.24
CA THR A 110 -14.77 43.94 18.58
C THR A 110 -14.25 44.80 19.73
N THR A 111 -13.54 45.87 19.37
CA THR A 111 -13.06 46.90 20.31
C THR A 111 -14.26 47.68 20.85
N ASN A 112 -14.62 47.40 22.10
CA ASN A 112 -15.69 48.05 22.84
C ASN A 112 -15.19 49.42 23.34
N ARG A 113 -15.60 50.52 22.69
CA ARG A 113 -15.32 51.89 23.16
C ARG A 113 -16.41 52.31 24.13
N ARG A 114 -16.19 52.16 25.44
CA ARG A 114 -17.08 52.69 26.48
C ARG A 114 -16.29 53.56 27.49
N ILE A 115 -16.75 54.81 27.61
CA ILE A 115 -16.68 55.75 28.75
C ILE A 115 -15.41 56.60 28.90
N LEU A 116 -15.58 57.91 28.69
CA LEU A 116 -15.00 58.94 29.55
C LEU A 116 -16.08 60.02 29.76
N VAL A 117 -16.80 59.91 30.87
CA VAL A 117 -17.63 60.98 31.44
C VAL A 117 -16.73 61.65 32.49
N GLN A 118 -16.37 62.90 32.26
CA GLN A 118 -15.87 63.85 33.26
C GLN A 118 -16.76 65.09 33.06
N ASP A 119 -17.71 65.30 33.95
CA ASP A 119 -17.61 66.17 35.14
C ASP A 119 -17.35 67.62 34.73
N ASP A 120 -18.40 68.44 34.76
CA ASP A 120 -18.29 69.86 35.06
C ASP A 120 -19.47 70.30 35.92
N SER A 121 -19.16 70.50 37.20
CA SER A 121 -19.99 71.15 38.20
C SER A 121 -19.90 72.67 38.03
N ALA A 122 -21.02 73.34 38.27
CA ALA A 122 -21.24 74.78 38.28
C ALA A 122 -20.27 75.56 39.20
N PRO A 123 -20.26 76.89 39.10
CA PRO A 123 -21.30 77.67 39.81
C PRO A 123 -22.13 78.60 38.91
#